data_AF-A0A5D3B5Q2-F1
#
_entry.id   AF-A0A5D3B5Q2-F1
#
_cell.length_a   1.000
_cell.length_b   1.000
_cell.length_c   1.000
_cell.angle_alpha   90.00
_cell.angle_beta   90.00
_cell.angle_gamma   90.00
#
_symmetry.space_group_name_H-M   'P 1'
#
loop_
_entity.id
_entity.type
_entity.pdbx_description
1 polymer ?
#
loop_
_entity_poly.entity_id
_entity_poly.type
_entity_poly.pdbx_seq_one_letter_code
_entity_poly.pdbx_strand_id
1 'polypeptide(L)'
;MSNALPDKHVVLRYPPGGGAAEVLDVEETYQLLELPPEILKQVEALDGAEPFPLTIKGRPSDDATICTPNATFQLRTIGISNSLLVCRSAAEDPDVFLRRDVGEEAKETLHISDTCHQVFECVPIAPNLERIRAVLRPSAWEGMDSSLGKRKRDEKNGKVVKRWTKEQLKSVVQASDRELEDGLRERNVVEVDGKLLLLPAANLKDLLVLLISLLHINSKGSDTTAPTKTLIQTLEKEYDILPSLSSPFLGLFGHVEGEIWRGDMKKIVKEVGMGILTRIGRNKKQDEFVDEWKKEVGDSWEDLVDIKLLEGQYLANPPPASALAIGTRCPLLTYFPISSLPLQPAPRFSELFLTRTRWRPDEMTPFLKGLTRDGDKKERDKLVVKFVRVVKERDGVWWYPRRA
;
A
#
# COMPACT_ATOMS: atom_id res chain seq x y z
N MET A 1 -14.35 5.23 -37.90
CA MET A 1 -13.06 5.59 -38.51
C MET A 1 -12.41 4.30 -38.93
N SER A 2 -12.22 4.07 -40.24
CA SER A 2 -11.50 2.89 -40.70
C SER A 2 -10.00 3.11 -40.45
N ASN A 3 -9.44 2.46 -39.43
CA ASN A 3 -7.97 2.35 -39.20
C ASN A 3 -7.30 1.45 -40.26
N ALA A 4 -7.72 1.54 -41.52
CA ALA A 4 -7.09 0.82 -42.60
C ALA A 4 -5.83 1.60 -42.98
N LEU A 5 -4.68 1.12 -42.52
CA LEU A 5 -3.40 1.60 -43.02
C LEU A 5 -3.30 1.30 -44.52
N PRO A 6 -2.72 2.19 -45.33
CA PRO A 6 -2.44 1.95 -46.75
C PRO A 6 -1.78 0.60 -47.03
N ASP A 7 -2.35 -0.22 -47.91
CA ASP A 7 -1.82 -1.56 -48.21
C ASP A 7 -0.63 -1.54 -49.19
N LYS A 8 -0.48 -0.50 -50.02
CA LYS A 8 0.62 -0.35 -51.01
C LYS A 8 0.93 1.12 -51.31
N HIS A 9 2.21 1.41 -51.63
CA HIS A 9 2.69 2.71 -52.12
C HIS A 9 2.41 3.92 -51.21
N VAL A 10 2.92 3.86 -49.98
CA VAL A 10 2.79 4.93 -48.97
C VAL A 10 3.94 5.92 -49.07
N VAL A 11 3.63 7.22 -49.01
CA VAL A 11 4.65 8.28 -48.90
C VAL A 11 4.73 8.76 -47.45
N LEU A 12 5.92 8.68 -46.84
CA LEU A 12 6.18 9.24 -45.52
C LEU A 12 6.81 10.63 -45.66
N ARG A 13 6.27 11.63 -44.99
CA ARG A 13 6.80 13.01 -45.00
C ARG A 13 6.73 13.62 -43.60
N TYR A 14 7.65 14.53 -43.28
CA TYR A 14 7.44 15.44 -42.16
C TYR A 14 6.36 16.46 -42.52
N PRO A 15 5.62 17.01 -41.53
CA PRO A 15 4.66 18.07 -41.76
C PRO A 15 5.33 19.23 -42.52
N PRO A 16 4.67 19.84 -43.50
CA PRO A 16 5.24 21.00 -44.18
C PRO A 16 5.44 22.12 -43.15
N GLY A 17 6.68 22.50 -42.90
CA GLY A 17 7.02 23.54 -41.91
C GLY A 17 6.19 24.80 -42.14
N GLY A 18 5.51 25.27 -41.09
CA GLY A 18 4.56 26.39 -41.12
C GLY A 18 5.12 27.61 -41.85
N GLY A 19 4.56 27.91 -43.01
CA GLY A 19 4.76 29.19 -43.66
C GLY A 19 3.87 30.24 -43.00
N ALA A 20 4.49 31.16 -42.25
CA ALA A 20 4.00 32.51 -41.91
C ALA A 20 2.53 32.71 -41.48
N ALA A 21 1.87 31.70 -40.92
CA ALA A 21 0.61 31.87 -40.20
C ALA A 21 0.79 31.31 -38.79
N GLU A 22 0.70 32.20 -37.80
CA GLU A 22 0.76 31.89 -36.36
C GLU A 22 -0.44 31.01 -35.96
N VAL A 23 -0.34 29.71 -36.23
CA VAL A 23 -1.07 28.70 -35.46
C VAL A 23 -0.07 28.23 -34.42
N LEU A 24 -0.46 28.29 -33.14
CA LEU A 24 0.30 27.70 -32.04
C LEU A 24 0.36 26.19 -32.26
N ASP A 25 1.31 25.74 -33.07
CA ASP A 25 1.64 24.33 -33.25
C ASP A 25 2.16 23.84 -31.90
N VAL A 26 1.26 23.26 -31.11
CA VAL A 26 1.65 22.56 -29.89
C VAL A 26 2.43 21.35 -30.39
N GLU A 27 3.76 21.35 -30.19
CA GLU A 27 4.58 20.17 -30.46
C GLU A 27 4.00 18.98 -29.70
N GLU A 28 3.30 18.12 -30.41
CA GLU A 28 2.72 16.91 -29.85
C GLU A 28 3.84 15.89 -29.66
N THR A 29 4.23 15.67 -28.41
CA THR A 29 5.20 14.61 -28.06
C THR A 29 4.48 13.31 -27.76
N TYR A 30 4.93 12.22 -28.35
CA TYR A 30 4.38 10.89 -28.16
C TYR A 30 5.35 10.00 -27.37
N GLN A 31 4.78 9.14 -26.54
CA GLN A 31 5.53 8.10 -25.86
C GLN A 31 4.75 6.79 -25.92
N LEU A 32 5.48 5.70 -26.15
CA LEU A 32 4.89 4.37 -26.23
C LEU A 32 4.82 3.75 -24.84
N LEU A 33 3.64 3.27 -24.45
CA LEU A 33 3.40 2.60 -23.18
C LEU A 33 2.96 1.17 -23.46
N GLU A 34 3.73 0.19 -23.00
CA GLU A 34 3.35 -1.21 -23.00
C GLU A 34 2.38 -1.48 -21.86
N LEU A 35 1.14 -1.83 -22.21
CA LEU A 35 0.10 -2.18 -21.25
C LEU A 35 0.16 -3.67 -20.91
N PRO A 36 0.27 -4.04 -19.61
CA PRO A 36 0.19 -5.42 -19.17
C PRO A 36 -1.14 -6.06 -19.61
N PRO A 37 -1.19 -7.38 -19.85
CA PRO A 37 -2.40 -8.07 -20.28
C PRO A 37 -3.61 -7.86 -19.34
N GLU A 38 -3.35 -7.64 -18.05
CA GLU A 38 -4.41 -7.35 -17.07
C GLU A 38 -5.03 -5.96 -17.21
N ILE A 39 -4.26 -4.97 -17.66
CA ILE A 39 -4.77 -3.63 -17.96
C ILE A 39 -5.47 -3.66 -19.32
N LEU A 40 -4.84 -4.28 -20.33
CA LEU A 40 -5.39 -4.38 -21.68
C LEU A 40 -6.80 -4.98 -21.67
N LYS A 41 -7.00 -6.11 -20.98
CA LYS A 41 -8.32 -6.73 -20.83
C LYS A 41 -9.37 -5.83 -20.19
N GLN A 42 -8.98 -4.97 -19.24
CA GLN A 42 -9.91 -4.05 -18.59
C GLN A 42 -10.26 -2.88 -19.50
N VAL A 43 -9.30 -2.40 -20.29
CA VAL A 43 -9.51 -1.35 -21.29
C VAL A 43 -10.40 -1.87 -22.42
N GLU A 44 -10.15 -3.08 -22.93
CA GLU A 44 -10.95 -3.71 -23.99
C GLU A 44 -12.37 -4.07 -23.55
N ALA A 45 -12.59 -4.33 -22.26
CA ALA A 45 -13.91 -4.61 -21.71
C ALA A 45 -14.78 -3.34 -21.56
N LEU A 46 -14.20 -2.16 -21.66
CA LEU A 46 -14.96 -0.92 -21.74
C LEU A 46 -15.38 -0.72 -23.19
N ASP A 47 -16.69 -0.70 -23.46
CA ASP A 47 -17.27 -0.45 -24.79
C ASP A 47 -17.07 1.01 -25.29
N GLY A 48 -15.95 1.65 -24.93
CA GLY A 48 -15.60 3.03 -25.29
C GLY A 48 -16.45 4.11 -24.62
N ALA A 49 -17.43 3.74 -23.79
CA ALA A 49 -18.36 4.69 -23.14
C ALA A 49 -17.71 5.48 -21.98
N GLU A 50 -16.75 4.88 -21.28
CA GLU A 50 -16.05 5.52 -20.16
C GLU A 50 -14.53 5.34 -20.27
N PRO A 51 -13.74 6.37 -19.90
CA PRO A 51 -12.28 6.28 -19.90
C PRO A 51 -11.79 5.33 -18.81
N PHE A 52 -10.83 4.47 -19.13
CA PHE A 52 -10.16 3.66 -18.12
C PHE A 52 -9.25 4.53 -17.24
N PRO A 53 -9.47 4.62 -15.91
CA PRO A 53 -8.71 5.53 -15.06
C PRO A 53 -7.29 5.01 -14.81
N LEU A 54 -6.31 5.69 -15.42
CA LEU A 54 -4.88 5.51 -15.16
C LEU A 54 -4.29 6.78 -14.56
N THR A 55 -3.48 6.61 -13.52
CA THR A 55 -2.82 7.75 -12.85
C THR A 55 -1.34 7.48 -12.69
N ILE A 56 -0.50 8.47 -13.03
CA ILE A 56 0.94 8.43 -12.76
C ILE A 56 1.17 9.11 -11.41
N LYS A 57 1.89 8.43 -10.51
CA LYS A 57 2.18 8.87 -9.14
C LYS A 57 3.69 8.77 -8.86
N GLY A 58 4.21 9.75 -8.14
CA GLY A 58 5.61 9.81 -7.71
C GLY A 58 6.03 11.25 -7.40
N ARG A 59 6.94 11.43 -6.43
CA ARG A 59 7.66 12.70 -6.26
C ARG A 59 8.76 12.84 -7.31
N PRO A 60 9.30 14.05 -7.53
CA PRO A 60 10.43 14.24 -8.46
C PRO A 60 11.66 13.36 -8.18
N SER A 61 11.82 12.88 -6.94
CA SER A 61 12.91 12.00 -6.52
C SER A 61 12.55 10.50 -6.51
N ASP A 62 11.29 10.16 -6.79
CA ASP A 62 10.83 8.77 -6.79
C ASP A 62 10.89 8.18 -8.20
N ASP A 63 11.01 6.86 -8.30
CA ASP A 63 10.70 6.15 -9.55
C ASP A 63 9.21 6.32 -9.86
N ALA A 64 8.84 6.68 -11.09
CA ALA A 64 7.44 6.86 -11.45
C ALA A 64 6.67 5.53 -11.36
N THR A 65 5.42 5.62 -10.89
CA THR A 65 4.48 4.50 -10.86
C THR A 65 3.22 4.84 -11.62
N ILE A 66 2.66 3.86 -12.32
CA ILE A 66 1.33 3.95 -12.92
C ILE A 66 0.37 3.09 -12.10
N CYS A 67 -0.79 3.65 -11.78
CA CYS A 67 -1.79 3.00 -10.95
C CYS A 67 -3.09 2.86 -11.72
N THR A 68 -3.65 1.65 -11.68
CA THR A 68 -5.06 1.40 -11.98
C THR A 68 -5.88 1.68 -10.71
N PRO A 69 -7.22 1.51 -10.70
CA PRO A 69 -8.00 1.61 -9.47
C PRO A 69 -7.56 0.64 -8.36
N ASN A 70 -6.97 -0.50 -8.74
CA ASN A 70 -6.76 -1.64 -7.84
C ASN A 70 -5.31 -2.12 -7.73
N ALA A 71 -4.40 -1.65 -8.59
CA ALA A 71 -3.03 -2.16 -8.61
C ALA A 71 -1.99 -1.09 -9.00
N THR A 72 -0.78 -1.23 -8.47
CA THR A 72 0.37 -0.37 -8.74
C THR A 72 1.41 -1.06 -9.63
N PHE A 73 1.99 -0.31 -10.57
CA PHE A 73 3.03 -0.77 -11.46
C PHE A 73 4.17 0.25 -11.48
N GLN A 74 5.41 -0.22 -11.48
CA GLN A 74 6.58 0.61 -11.73
C GLN A 74 6.69 0.90 -13.21
N LEU A 75 6.92 2.16 -13.56
CA LEU A 75 7.18 2.58 -14.93
C LEU A 75 8.69 2.48 -15.19
N ARG A 76 9.09 1.67 -16.18
CA ARG A 76 10.49 1.54 -16.60
C ARG A 76 10.67 2.00 -18.02
N THR A 77 11.70 2.79 -18.28
CA THR A 77 12.09 3.17 -19.63
C THR A 77 12.98 2.10 -20.25
N ILE A 78 12.59 1.59 -21.41
CA ILE A 78 13.39 0.67 -22.21
C ILE A 78 13.77 1.39 -23.51
N GLY A 79 15.09 1.55 -23.73
CA GLY A 79 15.60 2.04 -25.00
C GLY A 79 15.51 0.97 -26.09
N ILE A 80 15.14 1.38 -27.30
CA ILE A 80 15.12 0.50 -28.48
C ILE A 80 16.20 0.96 -29.48
N SER A 81 16.82 0.02 -30.18
CA SER A 81 17.85 0.32 -31.20
C SER A 81 17.25 0.82 -32.52
N ASN A 82 15.95 0.65 -32.71
CA ASN A 82 15.21 1.01 -33.92
C ASN A 82 14.49 2.35 -33.69
N SER A 83 14.09 3.00 -34.79
CA SER A 83 13.25 4.19 -34.75
C SER A 83 11.80 3.80 -35.01
N LEU A 84 10.89 4.12 -34.08
CA LEU A 84 9.45 3.93 -34.27
C LEU A 84 8.84 5.27 -34.65
N LEU A 85 8.27 5.34 -35.85
CA LEU A 85 7.64 6.55 -36.36
C LEU A 85 6.16 6.57 -35.98
N VAL A 86 5.72 7.61 -35.28
CA VAL A 86 4.31 7.89 -35.06
C VAL A 86 3.80 8.63 -36.28
N CYS A 87 2.89 8.01 -37.02
CA CYS A 87 2.40 8.52 -38.29
C CYS A 87 0.90 8.83 -38.20
N ARG A 88 0.47 9.97 -38.74
CA ARG A 88 -0.94 10.33 -38.93
C ARG A 88 -1.29 10.38 -40.41
N SER A 89 -2.58 10.15 -40.72
CA SER A 89 -3.05 10.27 -42.08
C SER A 89 -3.10 11.73 -42.50
N ALA A 90 -2.53 12.08 -43.65
CA ALA A 90 -2.62 13.43 -44.19
C ALA A 90 -4.07 13.86 -44.53
N ALA A 91 -5.01 12.91 -44.58
CA ALA A 91 -6.44 13.19 -44.78
C ALA A 91 -7.14 13.75 -43.53
N GLU A 92 -6.52 13.63 -42.34
CA GLU A 92 -7.04 14.18 -41.08
C GLU A 92 -6.58 15.62 -40.83
N ASP A 93 -5.73 16.16 -41.71
CA ASP A 93 -5.17 17.51 -41.63
C ASP A 93 -5.97 18.47 -42.53
N PRO A 94 -6.73 19.43 -41.95
CA PRO A 94 -7.62 20.31 -42.72
C PRO A 94 -6.90 21.18 -43.76
N ASP A 95 -5.59 21.45 -43.59
CA ASP A 95 -4.81 22.27 -44.52
C ASP A 95 -4.35 21.51 -45.78
N VAL A 96 -4.28 20.17 -45.72
CA VAL A 96 -3.87 19.35 -46.87
C VAL A 96 -4.99 19.25 -47.91
N PHE A 97 -6.25 19.33 -47.49
CA PHE A 97 -7.41 19.37 -48.40
C PHE A 97 -7.41 20.59 -49.31
N LEU A 98 -6.88 21.73 -48.85
CA LEU A 98 -6.85 23.00 -49.59
C LEU A 98 -5.72 23.11 -50.61
N ARG A 99 -4.69 22.25 -50.53
CA ARG A 99 -3.49 22.28 -51.39
C ARG A 99 -3.42 21.16 -52.43
N ARG A 100 -4.50 20.39 -52.63
CA ARG A 100 -4.55 19.39 -53.70
C ARG A 100 -4.59 20.10 -55.06
N ASP A 101 -3.46 20.09 -55.76
CA ASP A 101 -3.42 20.44 -57.18
C ASP A 101 -4.24 19.43 -57.99
N VAL A 102 -5.09 19.96 -58.89
CA VAL A 102 -5.98 19.17 -59.73
C VAL A 102 -5.15 18.43 -60.78
N GLY A 103 -4.82 17.15 -60.54
CA GLY A 103 -4.23 16.28 -61.57
C GLY A 103 -3.25 15.19 -61.11
N GLU A 104 -2.78 15.18 -59.86
CA GLU A 104 -1.94 14.08 -59.35
C GLU A 104 -2.79 12.97 -58.72
N GLU A 105 -2.57 11.71 -59.13
CA GLU A 105 -3.10 10.55 -58.42
C GLU A 105 -2.74 10.67 -56.94
N ALA A 106 -3.76 10.67 -56.07
CA ALA A 106 -3.61 10.87 -54.65
C ALA A 106 -2.82 9.71 -54.02
N LYS A 107 -1.49 9.80 -54.01
CA LYS A 107 -0.64 8.86 -53.26
C LYS A 107 -0.97 8.99 -51.78
N GLU A 108 -1.32 7.88 -51.16
CA GLU A 108 -1.60 7.83 -49.72
C GLU A 108 -0.34 8.29 -48.96
N THR A 109 -0.47 9.44 -48.29
CA THR A 109 0.63 10.10 -47.60
C THR A 109 0.37 10.09 -46.11
N LEU A 110 1.38 9.66 -45.34
CA LEU A 110 1.36 9.73 -43.89
C LEU A 110 2.37 10.77 -43.42
N HIS A 111 1.96 11.61 -42.47
CA HIS A 111 2.82 12.60 -41.84
C HIS A 111 3.46 12.02 -40.58
N ILE A 112 4.78 12.16 -40.45
CA ILE A 112 5.54 11.75 -39.27
C ILE A 112 5.31 12.80 -38.18
N SER A 113 4.57 12.44 -37.14
CA SER A 113 4.28 13.30 -35.99
C SER A 113 5.39 13.25 -34.94
N ASP A 114 6.01 12.09 -34.73
CA ASP A 114 7.11 11.93 -33.77
C ASP A 114 7.96 10.70 -34.07
N THR A 115 9.18 10.64 -33.52
CA THR A 115 10.09 9.51 -33.59
C THR A 115 10.43 9.02 -32.19
N CYS A 116 9.94 7.84 -31.84
CA CYS A 116 10.16 7.21 -30.55
C CYS A 116 11.38 6.28 -30.58
N HIS A 117 12.28 6.48 -29.61
CA HIS A 117 13.45 5.61 -29.35
C HIS A 117 13.37 4.87 -28.01
N GLN A 118 12.22 4.99 -27.32
CA GLN A 118 12.00 4.38 -26.03
C GLN A 118 10.55 3.92 -25.89
N VAL A 119 10.37 2.87 -25.09
CA VAL A 119 9.08 2.32 -24.69
C VAL A 119 9.04 2.28 -23.17
N PHE A 120 7.93 2.70 -22.58
CA PHE A 120 7.68 2.47 -21.17
C PHE A 120 7.06 1.10 -20.93
N GLU A 121 7.68 0.33 -20.06
CA GLU A 121 7.17 -0.95 -19.57
C GLU A 121 6.52 -0.74 -18.19
N CYS A 122 5.37 -1.37 -17.97
CA CYS A 122 4.70 -1.40 -16.67
C CYS A 122 5.00 -2.70 -15.94
N VAL A 123 5.76 -2.64 -14.86
CA VAL A 123 6.11 -3.83 -14.07
C VAL A 123 5.26 -3.89 -12.80
N PRO A 124 4.56 -5.00 -12.53
CA PRO A 124 3.88 -5.24 -11.27
C PRO A 124 4.78 -5.04 -10.04
N ILE A 125 4.38 -4.15 -9.12
CA ILE A 125 5.09 -3.95 -7.84
C ILE A 125 4.13 -3.92 -6.65
N ALA A 126 4.68 -4.08 -5.45
CA ALA A 126 3.96 -3.78 -4.22
C ALA A 126 3.77 -2.27 -4.05
N PRO A 127 2.63 -1.82 -3.49
CA PRO A 127 2.42 -0.41 -3.18
C PRO A 127 3.35 0.07 -2.04
N ASN A 128 3.81 1.32 -2.12
CA ASN A 128 4.70 1.91 -1.11
C ASN A 128 3.93 2.46 0.11
N LEU A 129 3.29 1.56 0.86
CA LEU A 129 2.39 1.91 1.97
C LEU A 129 3.13 2.38 3.24
N GLU A 130 4.42 2.10 3.40
CA GLU A 130 5.19 2.57 4.56
C GLU A 130 5.29 4.10 4.65
N ARG A 131 5.18 4.76 3.50
CA ARG A 131 5.11 6.21 3.43
C ARG A 131 3.94 6.80 4.21
N ILE A 132 2.83 6.07 4.38
CA ILE A 132 1.69 6.46 5.21
C ILE A 132 2.14 6.71 6.66
N ARG A 133 2.90 5.76 7.25
CA ARG A 133 3.42 5.89 8.62
C ARG A 133 4.37 7.07 8.73
N ALA A 134 5.31 7.19 7.79
CA ALA A 134 6.31 8.27 7.80
C ALA A 134 5.64 9.66 7.76
N VAL A 135 4.60 9.82 6.95
CA VAL A 135 3.92 11.10 6.73
C VAL A 135 2.97 11.47 7.87
N LEU A 136 2.25 10.49 8.45
CA LEU A 136 1.23 10.75 9.47
C LEU A 136 1.76 10.69 10.92
N ARG A 137 2.92 10.07 11.15
CA ARG A 137 3.52 9.94 12.50
C ARG A 137 3.64 11.27 13.27
N PRO A 138 4.05 12.40 12.66
CA PRO A 138 4.14 13.67 13.39
C PRO A 138 2.80 14.14 13.97
N SER A 139 1.70 13.89 13.26
CA SER A 139 0.33 14.26 13.65
C SER A 139 -0.46 13.09 14.23
N ALA A 140 0.19 12.00 14.62
CA ALA A 140 -0.47 10.82 15.15
C ALA A 140 -1.15 11.11 16.49
N TRP A 141 -2.16 10.31 16.80
CA TRP A 141 -2.90 10.41 18.05
C TRP A 141 -2.05 10.00 19.25
N GLU A 142 -2.13 10.76 20.35
CA GLU A 142 -1.29 10.62 21.53
C GLU A 142 -1.96 9.81 22.65
N GLY A 143 -3.20 9.36 22.45
CA GLY A 143 -3.98 8.60 23.43
C GLY A 143 -5.13 9.39 24.03
N MET A 144 -5.86 8.76 24.95
CA MET A 144 -7.10 9.31 25.52
C MET A 144 -6.86 10.57 26.35
N ASP A 145 -5.71 10.70 27.01
CA ASP A 145 -5.35 11.89 27.79
C ASP A 145 -5.01 13.12 26.91
N SER A 146 -4.91 12.92 25.58
CA SER A 146 -4.58 14.00 24.65
C SER A 146 -5.83 14.74 24.20
N SER A 147 -5.83 16.07 24.31
CA SER A 147 -6.93 16.89 23.81
C SER A 147 -6.98 16.81 22.27
N LEU A 148 -7.96 16.08 21.74
CA LEU A 148 -8.26 16.05 20.33
C LEU A 148 -8.52 17.49 19.83
N GLY A 149 -7.80 17.90 18.79
CA GLY A 149 -8.03 19.21 18.16
C GLY A 149 -7.06 20.34 18.54
N LYS A 150 -6.23 20.23 19.59
CA LYS A 150 -5.15 21.21 19.77
C LYS A 150 -4.16 21.09 18.60
N ARG A 151 -3.83 22.24 18.00
CA ARG A 151 -2.80 22.32 16.95
C ARG A 151 -1.46 21.95 17.58
N LYS A 152 -1.05 20.69 17.39
CA LYS A 152 0.27 20.22 17.81
C LYS A 152 1.33 21.12 17.17
N ARG A 153 2.25 21.61 17.99
CA ARG A 153 3.41 22.36 17.54
C ARG A 153 4.62 21.45 17.61
N ASP A 154 5.45 21.53 16.59
CA ASP A 154 6.75 20.86 16.54
C ASP A 154 7.63 21.40 17.66
N GLU A 155 8.13 20.53 18.54
CA GLU A 155 8.97 20.90 19.67
C GLU A 155 10.28 21.57 19.24
N LYS A 156 10.80 21.25 18.04
CA LYS A 156 12.07 21.80 17.57
C LYS A 156 11.95 23.19 16.96
N ASN A 157 10.84 23.45 16.26
CA ASN A 157 10.69 24.65 15.42
C ASN A 157 9.47 25.51 15.79
N GLY A 158 8.63 25.08 16.73
CA GLY A 158 7.38 25.75 17.12
C GLY A 158 6.29 25.79 16.03
N LYS A 159 6.56 25.23 14.84
CA LYS A 159 5.64 25.23 13.69
C LYS A 159 4.49 24.26 13.93
N VAL A 160 3.30 24.63 13.44
CA VAL A 160 2.13 23.75 13.51
C VAL A 160 2.40 22.50 12.67
N VAL A 161 2.20 21.33 13.27
CA VAL A 161 2.34 20.04 12.60
C VAL A 161 1.30 19.94 11.48
N LYS A 162 1.75 19.65 10.26
CA LYS A 162 0.88 19.48 9.10
C LYS A 162 -0.03 18.26 9.31
N ARG A 163 -1.35 18.46 9.19
CA ARG A 163 -2.34 17.40 9.04
C ARG A 163 -2.65 17.19 7.56
N TRP A 164 -2.84 15.93 7.16
CA TRP A 164 -2.98 15.54 5.76
C TRP A 164 -4.43 15.21 5.42
N THR A 165 -4.87 15.56 4.21
CA THR A 165 -6.12 15.02 3.65
C THR A 165 -5.85 13.72 2.86
N LYS A 166 -6.91 13.00 2.50
CA LYS A 166 -6.82 11.81 1.66
C LYS A 166 -6.22 12.13 0.28
N GLU A 167 -6.62 13.24 -0.32
CA GLU A 167 -6.14 13.71 -1.63
C GLU A 167 -4.64 14.04 -1.57
N GLN A 168 -4.21 14.73 -0.51
CA GLN A 168 -2.80 15.05 -0.32
C GLN A 168 -1.97 13.77 -0.15
N LEU A 169 -2.49 12.77 0.57
CA LEU A 169 -1.79 11.50 0.72
C LEU A 169 -1.74 10.72 -0.60
N LYS A 170 -2.83 10.69 -1.38
CA LYS A 170 -2.88 10.08 -2.73
C LYS A 170 -1.82 10.64 -3.67
N SER A 171 -1.48 11.92 -3.56
CA SER A 171 -0.44 12.56 -4.40
C SER A 171 1.00 12.15 -4.04
N VAL A 172 1.22 11.62 -2.83
CA VAL A 172 2.56 11.35 -2.30
C VAL A 172 2.83 9.85 -2.14
N VAL A 173 1.79 9.03 -1.95
CA VAL A 173 1.91 7.58 -1.79
C VAL A 173 1.75 6.89 -3.15
N GLN A 174 2.74 6.08 -3.51
CA GLN A 174 2.75 5.28 -4.74
C GLN A 174 1.94 4.01 -4.50
N ALA A 175 0.63 4.15 -4.62
CA ALA A 175 -0.35 3.08 -4.47
C ALA A 175 -1.57 3.36 -5.34
N SER A 176 -2.29 2.33 -5.77
CA SER A 176 -3.65 2.50 -6.28
C SER A 176 -4.59 2.99 -5.19
N ASP A 177 -5.79 3.42 -5.58
CA ASP A 177 -6.75 3.96 -4.64
C ASP A 177 -7.25 2.89 -3.67
N ARG A 178 -7.50 1.66 -4.16
CA ARG A 178 -7.87 0.53 -3.30
C ARG A 178 -6.73 0.11 -2.37
N GLU A 179 -5.51 -0.02 -2.89
CA GLU A 179 -4.34 -0.38 -2.07
C GLU A 179 -4.06 0.66 -0.98
N LEU A 180 -4.29 1.95 -1.27
CA LEU A 180 -4.14 3.02 -0.28
C LEU A 180 -5.21 2.89 0.82
N GLU A 181 -6.47 2.63 0.47
CA GLU A 181 -7.56 2.47 1.44
C GLU A 181 -7.33 1.26 2.36
N ASP A 182 -6.94 0.13 1.79
CA ASP A 182 -6.57 -1.07 2.54
C ASP A 182 -5.36 -0.80 3.43
N GLY A 183 -4.35 -0.09 2.91
CA GLY A 183 -3.15 0.30 3.64
C GLY A 183 -3.41 1.26 4.81
N LEU A 184 -4.36 2.19 4.67
CA LEU A 184 -4.83 3.08 5.73
C LEU A 184 -5.53 2.28 6.84
N ARG A 185 -6.43 1.37 6.45
CA ARG A 185 -7.18 0.52 7.38
C ARG A 185 -6.26 -0.44 8.16
N GLU A 186 -5.27 -1.02 7.49
CA GLU A 186 -4.27 -1.91 8.12
C GLU A 186 -3.40 -1.18 9.14
N ARG A 187 -3.17 0.13 8.94
CA ARG A 187 -2.33 0.97 9.81
C ARG A 187 -3.13 1.74 10.85
N ASN A 188 -4.41 1.42 11.02
CA ASN A 188 -5.32 2.10 11.94
C ASN A 188 -5.37 3.62 11.71
N VAL A 189 -5.52 4.03 10.45
CA VAL A 189 -5.71 5.43 10.10
C VAL A 189 -7.20 5.69 9.92
N VAL A 190 -7.69 6.75 10.55
CA VAL A 190 -9.07 7.23 10.46
C VAL A 190 -9.11 8.66 9.94
N GLU A 191 -10.27 9.08 9.45
CA GLU A 191 -10.51 10.46 9.03
C GLU A 191 -11.30 11.20 10.10
N VAL A 192 -10.73 12.29 10.61
CA VAL A 192 -11.32 13.16 11.64
C VAL A 192 -11.33 14.58 11.09
N ASP A 193 -12.51 15.17 10.96
CA ASP A 193 -12.72 16.54 10.43
C ASP A 193 -12.02 16.78 9.08
N GLY A 194 -12.12 15.82 8.15
CA GLY A 194 -11.50 15.91 6.82
C GLY A 194 -9.98 15.72 6.80
N LYS A 195 -9.38 15.29 7.92
CA LYS A 195 -7.94 15.06 8.07
C LYS A 195 -7.66 13.64 8.53
N LEU A 196 -6.59 13.06 8.00
CA LEU A 196 -6.13 11.72 8.38
C LEU A 196 -5.42 11.77 9.73
N LEU A 197 -5.80 10.84 10.60
CA LEU A 197 -5.25 10.64 11.93
C LEU A 197 -4.79 9.18 12.07
N LEU A 198 -3.48 9.00 12.26
CA LEU A 198 -2.89 7.71 12.60
C LEU A 198 -3.16 7.40 14.07
N LEU A 199 -3.66 6.20 14.37
CA LEU A 199 -3.83 5.68 15.73
C LEU A 199 -2.75 4.64 16.03
N PRO A 200 -1.62 5.02 16.67
CA PRO A 200 -0.54 4.08 16.95
C PRO A 200 -0.99 2.99 17.92
N ALA A 201 -0.63 1.72 17.65
CA ALA A 201 -1.02 0.57 18.47
C ALA A 201 -0.72 0.76 19.97
N ALA A 202 0.42 1.38 20.29
CA ALA A 202 0.82 1.68 21.66
C ALA A 202 -0.24 2.49 22.41
N ASN A 203 -0.85 3.50 21.78
CA ASN A 203 -1.82 4.41 22.41
C ASN A 203 -3.26 3.89 22.21
N LEU A 204 -3.47 3.14 21.15
CA LEU A 204 -4.75 2.54 20.79
C LEU A 204 -5.17 1.41 21.72
N LYS A 205 -4.21 0.68 22.30
CA LYS A 205 -4.46 -0.42 23.26
C LYS A 205 -5.46 -0.02 24.34
N ASP A 206 -5.21 1.09 25.01
CA ASP A 206 -5.99 1.50 26.18
C ASP A 206 -7.44 1.85 25.78
N LEU A 207 -7.64 2.43 24.59
CA LEU A 207 -8.98 2.67 24.03
C LEU A 207 -9.69 1.39 23.59
N LEU A 208 -8.96 0.39 23.07
CA LEU A 208 -9.54 -0.91 22.72
C LEU A 208 -10.00 -1.69 23.96
N VAL A 209 -9.21 -1.68 25.03
CA VAL A 209 -9.58 -2.30 26.32
C VAL A 209 -10.80 -1.60 26.92
N LEU A 210 -10.87 -0.27 26.82
CA LEU A 210 -12.08 0.47 27.16
C LEU A 210 -13.28 0.03 26.30
N LEU A 211 -13.11 -0.09 24.98
CA LEU A 211 -14.18 -0.54 24.09
C LEU A 211 -14.69 -1.94 24.46
N ILE A 212 -13.78 -2.88 24.79
CA ILE A 212 -14.16 -4.21 25.29
C ILE A 212 -15.01 -4.10 26.57
N SER A 213 -14.60 -3.25 27.51
CA SER A 213 -15.35 -3.01 28.75
C SER A 213 -16.75 -2.43 28.48
N LEU A 214 -16.84 -1.44 27.58
CA LEU A 214 -18.11 -0.85 27.18
C LEU A 214 -19.02 -1.84 26.45
N LEU A 215 -18.43 -2.72 25.64
CA LEU A 215 -19.15 -3.80 24.96
C LEU A 215 -19.76 -4.77 25.98
N HIS A 216 -19.01 -5.17 27.00
CA HIS A 216 -19.50 -6.05 28.06
C HIS A 216 -20.66 -5.42 28.86
N ILE A 217 -20.60 -4.11 29.12
CA ILE A 217 -21.65 -3.38 29.85
C ILE A 217 -22.93 -3.23 29.01
N ASN A 218 -22.79 -3.00 27.70
CA ASN A 218 -23.89 -2.59 26.83
C ASN A 218 -24.38 -3.69 25.89
N SER A 219 -23.82 -4.90 25.95
CA SER A 219 -24.22 -5.98 25.07
C SER A 219 -25.66 -6.43 25.35
N LYS A 220 -26.41 -6.65 24.26
CA LYS A 220 -27.79 -7.16 24.34
C LYS A 220 -27.87 -8.47 23.55
N GLY A 221 -27.59 -9.58 24.23
CA GLY A 221 -27.77 -10.94 23.71
C GLY A 221 -26.60 -11.53 22.92
N SER A 222 -25.71 -10.72 22.34
CA SER A 222 -24.43 -11.18 21.80
C SER A 222 -23.29 -10.36 22.36
N ASP A 223 -22.24 -11.05 22.79
CA ASP A 223 -21.03 -10.45 23.36
C ASP A 223 -20.23 -9.61 22.34
N THR A 224 -20.63 -9.62 21.06
CA THR A 224 -20.00 -8.86 19.97
C THR A 224 -20.75 -7.60 19.56
N THR A 225 -21.92 -7.34 20.14
CA THR A 225 -22.81 -6.25 19.68
C THR A 225 -23.19 -5.31 20.80
N ALA A 226 -23.21 -4.00 20.52
CA ALA A 226 -23.72 -2.98 21.45
C ALA A 226 -24.40 -1.83 20.71
N PRO A 227 -25.32 -1.08 21.35
CA PRO A 227 -25.94 0.10 20.74
C PRO A 227 -24.91 1.19 20.41
N THR A 228 -24.82 1.58 19.14
CA THR A 228 -23.78 2.50 18.64
C THR A 228 -23.87 3.87 19.30
N LYS A 229 -25.08 4.40 19.47
CA LYS A 229 -25.31 5.70 20.12
C LYS A 229 -24.84 5.70 21.57
N THR A 230 -25.07 4.61 22.31
CA THR A 230 -24.62 4.49 23.70
C THR A 230 -23.09 4.50 23.77
N LEU A 231 -22.41 3.73 22.91
CA LEU A 231 -20.95 3.71 22.86
C LEU A 231 -20.38 5.12 22.59
N ILE A 232 -20.88 5.81 21.56
CA ILE A 232 -20.41 7.17 21.20
C ILE A 232 -20.66 8.16 22.34
N GLN A 233 -21.86 8.13 22.94
CA GLN A 233 -22.20 9.05 24.04
C GLN A 233 -21.38 8.80 25.30
N THR A 234 -21.11 7.54 25.65
CA THR A 234 -20.26 7.20 26.79
C THR A 234 -18.81 7.63 26.55
N LEU A 235 -18.27 7.36 25.35
CA LEU A 235 -16.93 7.79 24.97
C LEU A 235 -16.77 9.32 25.00
N GLU A 236 -17.79 10.07 24.57
CA GLU A 236 -17.79 11.53 24.61
C GLU A 236 -17.89 12.07 26.04
N LYS A 237 -18.85 11.61 26.84
CA LYS A 237 -19.17 12.20 28.14
C LYS A 237 -18.21 11.78 29.26
N GLU A 238 -17.74 10.53 29.25
CA GLU A 238 -16.93 9.99 30.34
C GLU A 238 -15.43 10.05 30.02
N TYR A 239 -15.05 10.07 28.74
CA TYR A 239 -13.66 9.95 28.30
C TYR A 239 -13.18 11.09 27.38
N ASP A 240 -14.01 12.11 27.12
CA ASP A 240 -13.68 13.26 26.26
C ASP A 240 -13.28 12.88 24.82
N ILE A 241 -13.79 11.74 24.33
CA ILE A 241 -13.52 11.25 22.98
C ILE A 241 -14.63 11.71 22.05
N LEU A 242 -14.33 12.76 21.28
CA LEU A 242 -15.28 13.40 20.38
C LEU A 242 -15.92 12.42 19.38
N PRO A 243 -17.20 12.62 19.00
CA PRO A 243 -17.89 11.83 17.97
C PRO A 243 -17.17 11.75 16.63
N SER A 244 -16.41 12.80 16.27
CA SER A 244 -15.61 12.85 15.04
C SER A 244 -14.45 11.85 15.05
N LEU A 245 -14.00 11.37 16.21
CA LEU A 245 -13.06 10.25 16.33
C LEU A 245 -13.74 8.92 16.61
N SER A 246 -14.71 8.88 17.54
CA SER A 246 -15.30 7.62 17.99
C SER A 246 -16.07 6.91 16.86
N SER A 247 -16.76 7.63 15.99
CA SER A 247 -17.47 7.01 14.86
C SER A 247 -16.52 6.33 13.85
N PRO A 248 -15.48 7.01 13.32
CA PRO A 248 -14.46 6.35 12.49
C PRO A 248 -13.70 5.23 13.20
N PHE A 249 -13.41 5.39 14.50
CA PHE A 249 -12.78 4.35 15.31
C PHE A 249 -13.64 3.08 15.39
N LEU A 250 -14.94 3.20 15.65
CA LEU A 250 -15.86 2.07 15.64
C LEU A 250 -15.95 1.42 14.25
N GLY A 251 -15.93 2.21 13.17
CA GLY A 251 -15.89 1.69 11.80
C GLY A 251 -14.58 0.98 11.43
N LEU A 252 -13.49 1.26 12.15
CA LEU A 252 -12.21 0.57 11.96
C LEU A 252 -12.22 -0.83 12.58
N PHE A 253 -12.91 -1.02 13.70
CA PHE A 253 -12.91 -2.24 14.51
C PHE A 253 -14.24 -3.01 14.48
N GLY A 254 -15.13 -2.66 13.57
CA GLY A 254 -16.43 -3.30 13.46
C GLY A 254 -17.25 -2.73 12.33
N HIS A 255 -18.54 -3.05 12.35
CA HIS A 255 -19.51 -2.60 11.37
C HIS A 255 -20.76 -2.07 12.09
N VAL A 256 -21.33 -0.98 11.57
CA VAL A 256 -22.56 -0.39 12.11
C VAL A 256 -23.74 -0.84 11.25
N GLU A 257 -24.65 -1.60 11.83
CA GLU A 257 -25.89 -2.09 11.22
C GLU A 257 -27.08 -1.35 11.85
N GLY A 258 -27.49 -0.25 11.22
CA GLY A 258 -28.52 0.63 11.76
C GLY A 258 -28.05 1.29 13.05
N GLU A 259 -28.63 0.88 14.19
CA GLU A 259 -28.35 1.43 15.52
C GLU A 259 -27.42 0.53 16.37
N ILE A 260 -27.00 -0.62 15.81
CA ILE A 260 -26.19 -1.61 16.50
C ILE A 260 -24.80 -1.62 15.87
N TRP A 261 -23.77 -1.53 16.71
CA TRP A 261 -22.39 -1.77 16.30
C TRP A 261 -22.04 -3.23 16.61
N ARG A 262 -21.41 -3.90 15.64
CA ARG A 262 -20.87 -5.25 15.74
C ARG A 262 -19.35 -5.19 15.65
N GLY A 263 -18.67 -5.62 16.71
CA GLY A 263 -17.21 -5.63 16.77
C GLY A 263 -16.57 -6.79 16.00
N ASP A 264 -15.46 -6.50 15.34
CA ASP A 264 -14.50 -7.48 14.83
C ASP A 264 -13.52 -7.83 15.96
N MET A 265 -13.91 -8.79 16.80
CA MET A 265 -13.16 -9.16 17.99
C MET A 265 -11.76 -9.69 17.66
N LYS A 266 -11.58 -10.37 16.52
CA LYS A 266 -10.27 -10.86 16.10
C LYS A 266 -9.32 -9.70 15.79
N LYS A 267 -9.82 -8.65 15.13
CA LYS A 267 -9.05 -7.43 14.88
C LYS A 267 -8.74 -6.67 16.16
N ILE A 268 -9.72 -6.53 17.07
CA ILE A 268 -9.53 -5.89 18.37
C ILE A 268 -8.45 -6.62 19.18
N VAL A 269 -8.58 -7.94 19.34
CA VAL A 269 -7.63 -8.79 20.06
C VAL A 269 -6.22 -8.63 19.48
N LYS A 270 -6.08 -8.71 18.14
CA LYS A 270 -4.80 -8.48 17.46
C LYS A 270 -4.18 -7.13 17.81
N GLU A 271 -4.94 -6.04 17.75
CA GLU A 271 -4.41 -4.70 17.99
C GLU A 271 -4.10 -4.44 19.48
N VAL A 272 -4.83 -5.06 20.42
CA VAL A 272 -4.46 -5.09 21.84
C VAL A 272 -3.09 -5.75 22.02
N GLY A 273 -2.88 -6.92 21.39
CA GLY A 273 -1.60 -7.63 21.40
C GLY A 273 -0.46 -6.81 20.79
N MET A 274 -0.72 -6.12 19.67
CA MET A 274 0.22 -5.17 19.08
C MET A 274 0.59 -4.04 20.05
N GLY A 275 -0.38 -3.48 20.75
CA GLY A 275 -0.17 -2.46 21.76
C GLY A 275 0.76 -2.90 22.88
N ILE A 276 0.55 -4.10 23.42
CA ILE A 276 1.43 -4.71 24.44
C ILE A 276 2.83 -4.95 23.85
N LEU A 277 2.90 -5.56 22.65
CA LEU A 277 4.16 -5.92 22.00
C LEU A 277 5.06 -4.70 21.76
N THR A 278 4.48 -3.57 21.34
CA THR A 278 5.22 -2.32 21.09
C THR A 278 5.83 -1.70 22.36
N ARG A 279 5.32 -2.06 23.54
CA ARG A 279 5.78 -1.57 24.84
C ARG A 279 6.73 -2.55 25.54
N ILE A 280 6.98 -3.73 24.96
CA ILE A 280 8.04 -4.62 25.45
C ILE A 280 9.37 -3.87 25.33
N GLY A 281 10.13 -3.83 26.43
CA GLY A 281 11.46 -3.23 26.45
C GLY A 281 12.44 -3.93 25.51
N ARG A 282 13.31 -4.79 26.06
CA ARG A 282 14.28 -5.55 25.24
C ARG A 282 13.73 -6.91 24.79
N ASN A 283 13.19 -7.65 25.74
CA ASN A 283 12.55 -8.94 25.50
C ASN A 283 11.53 -9.26 26.61
N LYS A 284 10.65 -10.22 26.34
CA LYS A 284 9.68 -10.77 27.29
C LYS A 284 9.45 -12.25 26.99
N LYS A 285 9.20 -13.09 28.01
CA LYS A 285 8.86 -14.50 27.74
C LYS A 285 7.51 -14.58 27.03
N GLN A 286 7.40 -15.46 26.04
CA GLN A 286 6.18 -15.61 25.25
C GLN A 286 4.96 -15.92 26.13
N ASP A 287 5.07 -16.82 27.10
CA ASP A 287 3.95 -17.19 27.96
C ASP A 287 3.51 -16.01 28.83
N GLU A 288 4.46 -15.29 29.46
CA GLU A 288 4.16 -14.07 30.23
C GLU A 288 3.53 -12.96 29.36
N PHE A 289 3.85 -12.94 28.06
CA PHE A 289 3.25 -12.01 27.10
C PHE A 289 1.82 -12.43 26.74
N VAL A 290 1.60 -13.72 26.45
CA VAL A 290 0.28 -14.27 26.13
C VAL A 290 -0.65 -14.16 27.34
N ASP A 291 -0.17 -14.40 28.56
CA ASP A 291 -0.97 -14.27 29.78
C ASP A 291 -1.40 -12.82 30.03
N GLU A 292 -0.49 -11.85 29.84
CA GLU A 292 -0.85 -10.43 29.90
C GLU A 292 -1.89 -10.08 28.82
N TRP A 293 -1.70 -10.57 27.60
CA TRP A 293 -2.60 -10.30 26.50
C TRP A 293 -4.00 -10.87 26.75
N LYS A 294 -4.11 -12.12 27.23
CA LYS A 294 -5.38 -12.73 27.66
C LYS A 294 -6.06 -11.92 28.75
N LYS A 295 -5.31 -11.49 29.76
CA LYS A 295 -5.84 -10.66 30.85
C LYS A 295 -6.41 -9.33 30.36
N GLU A 296 -5.77 -8.69 29.38
CA GLU A 296 -6.21 -7.40 28.83
C GLU A 296 -7.45 -7.52 27.93
N VAL A 297 -7.62 -8.63 27.21
CA VAL A 297 -8.82 -8.86 26.37
C VAL A 297 -10.01 -9.42 27.14
N GLY A 298 -9.74 -10.04 28.31
CA GLY A 298 -10.74 -10.63 29.19
C GLY A 298 -11.21 -12.03 28.76
N ASP A 299 -11.86 -12.72 29.70
CA ASP A 299 -12.24 -14.14 29.61
C ASP A 299 -13.15 -14.45 28.39
N SER A 300 -13.97 -13.49 27.95
CA SER A 300 -14.86 -13.67 26.80
C SER A 300 -14.12 -13.90 25.48
N TRP A 301 -12.86 -13.47 25.37
CA TRP A 301 -12.11 -13.46 24.10
C TRP A 301 -10.69 -14.02 24.21
N GLU A 302 -10.33 -14.64 25.33
CA GLU A 302 -8.99 -15.20 25.54
C GLU A 302 -8.64 -16.31 24.54
N ASP A 303 -9.63 -17.04 24.02
CA ASP A 303 -9.46 -18.08 23.01
C ASP A 303 -9.04 -17.53 21.64
N LEU A 304 -9.29 -16.25 21.39
CA LEU A 304 -8.86 -15.58 20.16
C LEU A 304 -7.39 -15.13 20.21
N VAL A 305 -6.75 -15.20 21.38
CA VAL A 305 -5.36 -14.81 21.56
C VAL A 305 -4.44 -15.86 20.94
N ASP A 306 -3.83 -15.51 19.82
CA ASP A 306 -2.83 -16.32 19.14
C ASP A 306 -1.63 -15.45 18.75
N ILE A 307 -0.43 -15.89 19.12
CA ILE A 307 0.83 -15.23 18.77
C ILE A 307 0.98 -15.03 17.25
N LYS A 308 0.38 -15.92 16.45
CA LYS A 308 0.38 -15.83 14.98
C LYS A 308 -0.30 -14.58 14.44
N LEU A 309 -1.21 -13.97 15.20
CA LEU A 309 -1.84 -12.70 14.80
C LEU A 309 -0.83 -11.55 14.70
N LEU A 310 0.34 -11.69 15.34
CA LEU A 310 1.41 -10.70 15.39
C LEU A 310 2.60 -11.08 14.49
N GLU A 311 2.45 -12.06 13.59
CA GLU A 311 3.50 -12.45 12.65
C GLU A 311 4.05 -11.24 11.86
N GLY A 312 5.38 -11.20 11.71
CA GLY A 312 6.09 -10.08 11.09
C GLY A 312 6.25 -8.85 11.99
N GLN A 313 5.90 -8.95 13.29
CA GLN A 313 6.06 -7.87 14.27
C GLN A 313 7.00 -8.22 15.42
N TYR A 314 7.45 -9.47 15.52
CA TYR A 314 8.31 -9.94 16.60
C TYR A 314 9.32 -10.98 16.13
N LEU A 315 10.35 -11.19 16.94
CA LEU A 315 11.30 -12.30 16.85
C LEU A 315 11.22 -13.16 18.11
N ALA A 316 11.13 -14.48 17.96
CA ALA A 316 11.16 -15.44 19.06
C ALA A 316 12.56 -16.09 19.18
N ASN A 317 13.19 -16.01 20.35
CA ASN A 317 14.53 -16.54 20.60
C ASN A 317 14.50 -17.60 21.74
N PRO A 318 14.91 -18.86 21.50
CA PRO A 318 15.25 -19.42 20.19
C PRO A 318 14.01 -19.49 19.28
N PRO A 319 14.18 -19.56 17.95
CA PRO A 319 13.07 -19.74 17.01
C PRO A 319 12.15 -20.91 17.41
N PRO A 320 10.82 -20.86 17.13
CA PRO A 320 9.84 -21.80 17.67
C PRO A 320 10.17 -23.29 17.44
N ALA A 321 10.67 -23.65 16.25
CA ALA A 321 11.07 -25.03 15.95
C ALA A 321 12.36 -25.46 16.66
N SER A 322 13.29 -24.53 16.93
CA SER A 322 14.50 -24.80 17.72
C SER A 322 14.25 -24.81 19.24
N ALA A 323 13.16 -24.19 19.71
CA ALA A 323 12.71 -24.27 21.10
C ALA A 323 12.23 -25.68 21.48
N LEU A 324 11.86 -26.52 20.50
CA LEU A 324 11.53 -27.93 20.73
C LEU A 324 12.79 -28.82 20.82
N ALA A 325 13.92 -28.38 20.25
CA ALA A 325 15.18 -29.14 20.21
C ALA A 325 16.12 -28.81 21.37
N ILE A 326 16.02 -27.60 21.92
CA ILE A 326 16.77 -27.13 23.09
C ILE A 326 15.71 -26.99 24.17
N GLY A 327 15.86 -27.61 25.35
CA GLY A 327 14.84 -27.66 26.42
C GLY A 327 14.38 -26.31 27.04
N THR A 328 14.48 -25.21 26.31
CA THR A 328 13.88 -23.91 26.59
C THR A 328 12.37 -24.01 26.48
N ARG A 329 11.70 -24.08 27.63
CA ARG A 329 10.24 -24.25 27.71
C ARG A 329 9.45 -23.07 27.15
N CYS A 330 10.04 -21.87 27.05
CA CYS A 330 9.36 -20.65 26.58
C CYS A 330 10.34 -19.74 25.81
N PRO A 331 10.09 -19.38 24.55
CA PRO A 331 10.95 -18.45 23.81
C PRO A 331 10.82 -17.01 24.35
N LEU A 332 11.88 -16.22 24.19
CA LEU A 332 11.90 -14.78 24.44
C LEU A 332 11.46 -14.03 23.18
N LEU A 333 10.39 -13.24 23.31
CA LEU A 333 9.90 -12.33 22.28
C LEU A 333 10.65 -11.01 22.33
N THR A 334 11.00 -10.49 21.16
CA THR A 334 11.55 -9.15 20.95
C THR A 334 10.72 -8.46 19.88
N TYR A 335 10.33 -7.21 20.14
CA TYR A 335 9.63 -6.40 19.13
C TYR A 335 10.54 -6.12 17.94
N PHE A 336 10.08 -6.48 16.75
CA PHE A 336 10.81 -6.36 15.51
C PHE A 336 9.81 -6.18 14.36
N PRO A 337 9.34 -4.95 14.12
CA PRO A 337 8.28 -4.69 13.15
C PRO A 337 8.79 -4.70 11.72
N ILE A 338 8.04 -5.31 10.80
CA ILE A 338 8.33 -5.25 9.35
C ILE A 338 8.53 -3.81 8.83
N SER A 339 7.88 -2.82 9.44
CA SER A 339 8.01 -1.41 9.05
C SER A 339 9.37 -0.78 9.37
N SER A 340 10.21 -1.42 10.20
CA SER A 340 11.59 -0.96 10.37
C SER A 340 12.52 -1.44 9.26
N LEU A 341 12.07 -2.41 8.45
CA LEU A 341 12.89 -3.01 7.41
C LEU A 341 12.92 -2.15 6.13
N PRO A 342 14.01 -2.20 5.35
CA PRO A 342 14.14 -1.51 4.07
C PRO A 342 13.05 -1.91 3.08
N LEU A 343 12.62 -1.01 2.21
CA LEU A 343 11.56 -1.30 1.22
C LEU A 343 12.04 -2.11 0.02
N GLN A 344 13.34 -2.04 -0.26
CA GLN A 344 13.94 -2.71 -1.42
C GLN A 344 14.39 -4.13 -1.05
N PRO A 345 14.26 -5.12 -1.97
CA PRO A 345 14.56 -6.52 -1.66
C PRO A 345 15.98 -6.75 -1.14
N ALA A 346 17.00 -6.28 -1.86
CA ALA A 346 18.40 -6.53 -1.50
C ALA A 346 18.77 -6.03 -0.09
N PRO A 347 18.53 -4.76 0.29
CA PRO A 347 18.81 -4.31 1.64
C PRO A 347 17.92 -4.99 2.69
N ARG A 348 16.67 -5.34 2.38
CA ARG A 348 15.80 -6.06 3.33
C ARG A 348 16.36 -7.45 3.67
N PHE A 349 16.74 -8.24 2.68
CA PHE A 349 17.35 -9.55 2.92
C PHE A 349 18.68 -9.42 3.68
N SER A 350 19.48 -8.41 3.34
CA SER A 350 20.73 -8.13 4.07
C SER A 350 20.49 -7.86 5.54
N GLU A 351 19.53 -6.99 5.88
CA GLU A 351 19.19 -6.66 7.27
C GLU A 351 18.61 -7.85 8.04
N LEU A 352 17.75 -8.66 7.40
CA LEU A 352 17.24 -9.88 8.01
C LEU A 352 18.37 -10.87 8.34
N PHE A 353 19.34 -11.04 7.44
CA PHE A 353 20.48 -11.94 7.68
C PHE A 353 21.54 -11.38 8.65
N LEU A 354 21.62 -10.05 8.79
CA LEU A 354 22.39 -9.41 9.86
C LEU A 354 21.71 -9.60 11.23
N THR A 355 20.38 -9.57 11.26
CA THR A 355 19.60 -9.80 12.47
C THR A 355 19.71 -11.25 12.94
N ARG A 356 19.66 -12.22 12.00
CA ARG A 356 19.89 -13.64 12.27
C ARG A 356 20.61 -14.32 11.12
N THR A 357 21.63 -15.12 11.45
CA THR A 357 22.50 -15.80 10.48
C THR A 357 21.77 -16.84 9.62
N ARG A 358 20.67 -17.41 10.13
CA ARG A 358 19.80 -18.35 9.42
C ARG A 358 18.36 -18.22 9.88
N TRP A 359 17.43 -18.54 8.99
CA TRP A 359 15.98 -18.41 9.23
C TRP A 359 15.24 -19.68 8.86
N ARG A 360 14.08 -19.88 9.47
CA ARG A 360 13.08 -20.82 8.94
C ARG A 360 12.21 -20.14 7.87
N PRO A 361 11.71 -20.88 6.86
CA PRO A 361 10.87 -20.32 5.82
C PRO A 361 9.62 -19.61 6.37
N ASP A 362 8.90 -20.27 7.26
CA ASP A 362 7.70 -19.80 7.95
C ASP A 362 7.97 -18.56 8.81
N GLU A 363 9.16 -18.46 9.39
CA GLU A 363 9.54 -17.33 10.23
C GLU A 363 9.98 -16.10 9.43
N MET A 364 10.71 -16.26 8.32
CA MET A 364 11.14 -15.14 7.49
C MET A 364 10.00 -14.62 6.60
N THR A 365 9.09 -15.50 6.15
CA THR A 365 8.03 -15.15 5.18
C THR A 365 7.20 -13.92 5.57
N PRO A 366 6.74 -13.76 6.82
CA PRO A 366 6.01 -12.56 7.24
C PRO A 366 6.78 -11.26 7.01
N PHE A 367 8.10 -11.26 7.13
CA PHE A 367 8.96 -10.08 6.91
C PHE A 367 9.17 -9.73 5.43
N LEU A 368 8.78 -10.62 4.52
CA LEU A 368 8.86 -10.38 3.08
C LEU A 368 7.61 -9.67 2.52
N LYS A 369 6.57 -9.46 3.35
CA LYS A 369 5.36 -8.74 2.93
C LYS A 369 5.71 -7.34 2.42
N GLY A 370 5.10 -6.96 1.30
CA GLY A 370 5.35 -5.67 0.63
C GLY A 370 6.62 -5.60 -0.22
N LEU A 371 7.38 -6.70 -0.39
CA LEU A 371 8.41 -6.77 -1.44
C LEU A 371 7.83 -7.15 -2.82
N THR A 372 6.68 -7.80 -2.82
CA THR A 372 5.91 -8.22 -4.01
C THR A 372 4.44 -7.89 -3.79
N ARG A 373 3.64 -7.91 -4.86
CA ARG A 373 2.18 -7.75 -4.74
C ARG A 373 1.62 -8.77 -3.74
N ASP A 374 0.63 -8.34 -2.96
CA ASP A 374 -0.01 -9.21 -2.00
C ASP A 374 -0.66 -10.40 -2.71
N GLY A 375 -0.41 -11.61 -2.20
CA GLY A 375 -0.86 -12.86 -2.81
C GLY A 375 0.02 -13.42 -3.93
N ASP A 376 1.02 -12.68 -4.43
CA ASP A 376 1.92 -13.16 -5.48
C ASP A 376 3.01 -14.09 -4.92
N LYS A 377 2.61 -15.32 -4.61
CA LYS A 377 3.52 -16.36 -4.10
C LYS A 377 4.64 -16.67 -5.09
N LYS A 378 4.39 -16.59 -6.40
CA LYS A 378 5.35 -16.94 -7.44
C LYS A 378 6.50 -15.93 -7.48
N GLU A 379 6.20 -14.63 -7.51
CA GLU A 379 7.23 -13.60 -7.48
C GLU A 379 7.98 -13.58 -6.15
N ARG A 380 7.29 -13.82 -5.03
CA ARG A 380 7.96 -13.98 -3.73
C ARG A 380 8.94 -15.15 -3.74
N ASP A 381 8.54 -16.31 -4.26
CA ASP A 381 9.40 -17.49 -4.29
C ASP A 381 10.61 -17.29 -5.22
N LYS A 382 10.43 -16.61 -6.37
CA LYS A 382 11.56 -16.18 -7.22
C LYS A 382 12.51 -15.25 -6.48
N LEU A 383 11.98 -14.31 -5.70
CA LEU A 383 12.77 -13.38 -4.90
C LEU A 383 13.58 -14.13 -3.83
N VAL A 384 12.95 -15.06 -3.12
CA VAL A 384 13.61 -15.94 -2.15
C VAL A 384 14.75 -16.70 -2.82
N VAL A 385 14.52 -17.36 -3.96
CA VAL A 385 15.56 -18.12 -4.68
C VAL A 385 16.76 -17.25 -5.06
N LYS A 386 16.54 -15.96 -5.36
CA LYS A 386 17.60 -15.01 -5.70
C LYS A 386 18.52 -14.69 -4.53
N PHE A 387 17.97 -14.49 -3.32
CA PHE A 387 18.72 -14.01 -2.15
C PHE A 387 19.04 -15.09 -1.11
N VAL A 388 18.39 -16.25 -1.19
CA VAL A 388 18.42 -17.29 -0.17
C VAL A 388 18.99 -18.59 -0.72
N ARG A 389 19.92 -19.19 0.04
CA ARG A 389 20.34 -20.58 -0.12
C ARG A 389 19.53 -21.46 0.83
N VAL A 390 18.81 -22.42 0.27
CA VAL A 390 18.05 -23.41 1.04
C VAL A 390 18.96 -24.58 1.42
N VAL A 391 18.98 -24.93 2.71
CA VAL A 391 19.73 -26.07 3.25
C VAL A 391 18.76 -26.94 4.04
N LYS A 392 18.77 -28.25 3.77
CA LYS A 392 17.99 -29.24 4.54
C LYS A 392 18.90 -29.83 5.62
N GLU A 393 18.55 -29.60 6.87
CA GLU A 393 19.22 -30.15 8.06
C GLU A 393 18.29 -31.15 8.77
N ARG A 394 18.80 -31.84 9.80
CA ARG A 394 18.03 -32.88 10.53
C ARG A 394 16.79 -32.32 11.22
N ASP A 395 16.83 -31.06 11.62
CA ASP A 395 15.72 -30.33 12.24
C ASP A 395 14.83 -29.62 11.21
N GLY A 396 15.09 -29.76 9.90
CA GLY A 396 14.23 -29.32 8.81
C GLY A 396 14.90 -28.34 7.84
N VAL A 397 14.10 -27.51 7.18
CA VAL A 397 14.58 -26.57 6.15
C VAL A 397 15.06 -25.28 6.80
N TRP A 398 16.24 -24.81 6.40
CA TRP A 398 16.84 -23.55 6.81
C TRP A 398 17.21 -22.68 5.61
N TRP A 399 17.07 -21.38 5.79
CA TRP A 399 17.40 -20.34 4.83
C TRP A 399 18.65 -19.60 5.28
N TYR A 400 19.67 -19.60 4.43
CA TYR A 400 20.94 -18.92 4.62
C TYR A 400 21.10 -17.81 3.58
N PRO A 401 21.89 -16.76 3.84
CA PRO A 401 22.22 -15.79 2.81
C PRO A 401 22.96 -16.48 1.67
N ARG A 402 22.58 -16.17 0.43
CA ARG A 402 23.39 -16.55 -0.73
C ARG A 402 24.68 -15.74 -0.67
N ARG A 403 25.84 -16.39 -0.78
CA ARG A 403 27.11 -15.66 -0.93
C ARG A 403 27.04 -14.89 -2.26
N ALA A 404 27.38 -13.61 -2.22
CA ALA A 404 27.45 -12.74 -3.39
C ALA A 404 28.45 -13.29 -4.40
#